data_AF-A0A8T4LSQ0-F1
#
_entry.id   AF-A0A8T4LSQ0-F1
#
_cell.length_a   1.000
_cell.length_b   1.000
_cell.length_c   1.000
_cell.angle_alpha   90.00
_cell.angle_beta   90.00
_cell.angle_gamma   90.00
#
_symmetry.space_group_name_H-M   'P 1'
#
loop_
_entity.id
_entity.type
_entity.pdbx_description
1 polymer ?
#
loop_
_entity_poly.entity_id
_entity_poly.type
_entity_poly.pdbx_seq_one_letter_code
_entity_poly.pdbx_strand_id
1 'polypeptide(L)'
;KMPFEDKHAEVDLKLYKELAKFGYTPLTLRQSFNSLQTLHEFLQFIGTNQYYSESVNKKIFLLGLDADYTVLSTEELMLKEKNFVDEVQRALMLKQKPKLDGKKLAEFKTQVEEVEGQVLALTGKAKQLILQIRGEFEDRQSFDFKRH
;
A
#
# COMPACT_ATOMS: atom_id res chain seq x y z
N LYS A 1 30.32 -31.79 0.22
CA LYS A 1 30.42 -30.48 0.91
C LYS A 1 30.50 -29.41 -0.17
N MET A 2 29.41 -28.68 -0.44
CA MET A 2 29.44 -27.58 -1.40
C MET A 2 29.81 -26.29 -0.63
N PRO A 3 30.93 -25.61 -0.93
CA PRO A 3 31.32 -24.37 -0.28
C PRO A 3 31.00 -23.21 -1.22
N PHE A 4 29.72 -22.92 -1.40
CA PHE A 4 29.29 -21.60 -1.83
C PHE A 4 28.34 -21.13 -0.75
N GLU A 5 28.91 -20.70 0.38
CA GLU A 5 28.20 -19.77 1.25
C GLU A 5 27.85 -18.57 0.39
N ASP A 6 26.54 -18.39 0.18
CA ASP A 6 25.98 -17.36 -0.67
C ASP A 6 26.27 -16.00 -0.02
N LYS A 7 27.40 -15.40 -0.40
CA LYS A 7 27.87 -14.12 0.13
C LYS A 7 26.83 -13.01 -0.08
N HIS A 8 25.94 -13.16 -1.05
CA HIS A 8 24.81 -12.25 -1.27
C HIS A 8 23.78 -12.35 -0.13
N ALA A 9 23.43 -13.57 0.30
CA ALA A 9 22.53 -13.78 1.43
C ALA A 9 23.11 -13.24 2.76
N GLU A 10 24.42 -13.32 2.97
CA GLU A 10 25.06 -12.77 4.17
C GLU A 10 25.06 -11.22 4.19
N VAL A 11 25.24 -10.59 3.03
CA VAL A 11 25.17 -9.13 2.87
C VAL A 11 23.73 -8.63 3.05
N ASP A 12 22.75 -9.33 2.48
CA ASP A 12 21.33 -9.00 2.66
C ASP A 12 20.90 -9.13 4.12
N LEU A 13 21.33 -10.19 4.82
CA LEU A 13 21.03 -10.37 6.24
C LEU A 13 21.65 -9.25 7.11
N LYS A 14 22.86 -8.80 6.79
CA LYS A 14 23.50 -7.65 7.46
C LYS A 14 22.75 -6.36 7.18
N LEU A 15 22.35 -6.13 5.92
CA LEU A 15 21.52 -4.99 5.53
C LEU A 15 20.22 -4.96 6.32
N TYR A 16 19.44 -6.05 6.31
CA TYR A 16 18.18 -6.12 7.04
C TYR A 16 18.35 -5.95 8.56
N LYS A 17 19.39 -6.53 9.16
CA LYS A 17 19.70 -6.33 10.58
C LYS A 17 20.03 -4.87 10.89
N GLU A 18 20.76 -4.20 10.02
CA GLU A 18 21.11 -2.79 10.22
C GLU A 18 19.86 -1.91 10.06
N LEU A 19 19.05 -2.15 9.03
CA LEU A 19 17.77 -1.46 8.82
C LEU A 19 16.79 -1.70 9.99
N ALA A 20 16.76 -2.90 10.57
CA ALA A 20 15.90 -3.23 11.71
C ALA A 20 16.26 -2.44 12.97
N LYS A 21 17.53 -2.07 13.17
CA LYS A 21 17.94 -1.16 14.29
C LYS A 21 17.29 0.22 14.16
N PHE A 22 16.92 0.58 12.93
CA PHE A 22 16.20 1.80 12.62
C PHE A 22 14.68 1.59 12.65
N GLY A 23 14.18 0.46 13.16
CA GLY A 23 12.75 0.16 13.29
C GLY A 23 12.01 0.05 11.96
N TYR A 24 12.73 -0.33 10.90
CA TYR A 24 12.19 -0.48 9.56
C TYR A 24 11.94 -1.95 9.23
N THR A 25 10.79 -2.24 8.62
CA THR A 25 10.44 -3.56 8.09
C THR A 25 10.15 -3.44 6.59
N PRO A 26 10.96 -4.06 5.70
CA PRO A 26 10.86 -3.85 4.24
C PRO A 26 9.55 -4.31 3.58
N LEU A 27 8.70 -5.02 4.30
CA LEU A 27 7.48 -5.61 3.74
C LEU A 27 6.26 -4.70 3.86
N THR A 28 6.31 -3.70 4.75
CA THR A 28 5.12 -2.96 5.17
C THR A 28 4.59 -2.02 4.08
N LEU A 29 5.45 -1.15 3.54
CA LEU A 29 5.05 -0.23 2.45
C LEU A 29 4.67 -1.00 1.20
N ARG A 30 5.41 -2.06 0.86
CA ARG A 30 5.11 -2.90 -0.30
C ARG A 30 3.76 -3.61 -0.19
N GLN A 31 3.41 -4.12 1.00
CA GLN A 31 2.09 -4.71 1.24
C GLN A 31 0.98 -3.67 1.14
N SER A 32 1.19 -2.48 1.70
CA SER A 32 0.25 -1.36 1.61
C SER A 32 0.02 -0.94 0.15
N PHE A 33 1.11 -0.78 -0.62
CA PHE A 33 1.07 -0.46 -2.04
C PHE A 33 0.29 -1.50 -2.85
N ASN A 34 0.60 -2.80 -2.69
CA ASN A 34 -0.11 -3.86 -3.40
C ASN A 34 -1.61 -3.88 -3.09
N SER A 35 -1.97 -3.64 -1.83
CA SER A 35 -3.37 -3.59 -1.39
C SER A 35 -4.10 -2.38 -2.00
N LEU A 36 -3.44 -1.21 -2.00
CA LEU A 36 -3.96 0.01 -2.63
C LEU A 36 -4.12 -0.14 -4.13
N GLN A 37 -3.15 -0.75 -4.82
CA GLN A 37 -3.22 -0.94 -6.26
C GLN A 37 -4.38 -1.87 -6.65
N THR A 38 -4.57 -2.95 -5.89
CA THR A 38 -5.73 -3.84 -6.07
C THR A 38 -7.05 -3.09 -5.86
N LEU A 39 -7.12 -2.23 -4.84
CA LEU A 39 -8.30 -1.40 -4.58
C LEU A 39 -8.52 -0.38 -5.70
N HIS A 40 -7.48 0.31 -6.15
CA HIS A 40 -7.52 1.29 -7.23
C HIS A 40 -8.06 0.65 -8.51
N GLU A 41 -7.51 -0.51 -8.92
CA GLU A 41 -7.98 -1.26 -10.09
C GLU A 41 -9.46 -1.65 -9.97
N PHE A 42 -9.88 -2.12 -8.78
CA PHE A 42 -11.28 -2.42 -8.51
C PHE A 42 -12.18 -1.18 -8.67
N LEU A 43 -11.79 -0.03 -8.12
CA LEU A 43 -12.56 1.22 -8.20
C LEU A 43 -12.68 1.75 -9.63
N GLN A 44 -11.61 1.67 -10.41
CA GLN A 44 -11.63 2.00 -11.85
C GLN A 44 -12.56 1.06 -12.62
N PHE A 45 -12.49 -0.24 -12.34
CA PHE A 45 -13.35 -1.23 -12.97
C PHE A 45 -14.84 -0.99 -12.69
N ILE A 46 -15.22 -0.76 -11.43
CA ILE A 46 -16.64 -0.51 -11.11
C ILE A 46 -17.10 0.88 -11.55
N GLY A 47 -16.20 1.88 -11.57
CA GLY A 47 -16.48 3.25 -11.98
C GLY A 47 -16.78 3.40 -13.47
N THR A 48 -16.12 2.59 -14.32
CA THR A 48 -16.39 2.57 -15.77
C THR A 48 -17.77 1.98 -16.10
N ASN A 49 -18.29 1.14 -15.21
CA ASN A 49 -19.54 0.43 -15.46
C ASN A 49 -20.80 1.25 -15.16
N GLN A 50 -20.76 2.34 -14.39
CA GLN A 50 -21.86 3.30 -14.08
C GLN A 50 -23.31 2.73 -13.91
N TYR A 51 -23.49 1.44 -13.65
CA TYR A 51 -24.81 0.80 -13.58
C TYR A 51 -25.52 1.05 -12.24
N TYR A 52 -24.83 1.61 -11.24
CA TYR A 52 -25.34 1.78 -9.88
C TYR A 52 -26.16 3.06 -9.72
N SER A 53 -26.80 3.22 -8.56
CA SER A 53 -27.46 4.48 -8.21
C SER A 53 -26.46 5.64 -8.23
N GLU A 54 -26.95 6.86 -8.40
CA GLU A 54 -26.14 8.08 -8.35
C GLU A 54 -25.34 8.18 -7.03
N SER A 55 -25.93 7.75 -5.91
CA SER A 55 -25.28 7.73 -4.60
C SER A 55 -24.08 6.79 -4.56
N VAL A 56 -24.23 5.58 -5.11
CA VAL A 56 -23.13 4.60 -5.19
C VAL A 56 -22.06 5.08 -6.18
N ASN A 57 -22.44 5.61 -7.34
CA ASN A 57 -21.48 6.17 -8.31
C ASN A 57 -20.66 7.33 -7.71
N LYS A 58 -21.30 8.22 -6.93
CA LYS A 58 -20.59 9.30 -6.23
C LYS A 58 -19.61 8.76 -5.19
N LYS A 59 -19.97 7.70 -4.45
CA LYS A 59 -19.07 7.04 -3.48
C LYS A 59 -17.89 6.36 -4.17
N ILE A 60 -18.12 5.68 -5.30
CA ILE A 60 -17.05 5.07 -6.12
C ILE A 60 -16.05 6.15 -6.52
N PHE A 61 -16.53 7.27 -7.07
CA PHE A 61 -15.68 8.37 -7.52
C PHE A 61 -14.85 8.97 -6.39
N LEU A 62 -15.48 9.34 -5.26
CA LEU A 62 -14.78 9.91 -4.12
C LEU A 62 -13.74 8.94 -3.53
N LEU A 63 -14.10 7.66 -3.42
CA LEU A 63 -13.18 6.64 -2.93
C LEU A 63 -12.01 6.40 -3.91
N GLY A 64 -12.25 6.54 -5.21
CA GLY A 64 -11.22 6.53 -6.25
C GLY A 64 -10.22 7.66 -6.07
N LEU A 65 -10.69 8.90 -5.88
CA LEU A 65 -9.82 10.05 -5.62
C LEU A 65 -8.97 9.87 -4.35
N ASP A 66 -9.58 9.37 -3.26
CA ASP A 66 -8.83 9.09 -2.02
C ASP A 66 -7.76 8.00 -2.27
N ALA A 67 -8.09 6.95 -3.04
CA ALA A 67 -7.14 5.89 -3.38
C ALA A 67 -5.98 6.38 -4.24
N ASP A 68 -6.25 7.22 -5.25
CA ASP A 68 -5.23 7.81 -6.13
C ASP A 68 -4.24 8.66 -5.31
N TYR A 69 -4.76 9.47 -4.38
CA TYR A 69 -3.93 10.26 -3.48
C TYR A 69 -3.03 9.38 -2.59
N THR A 70 -3.59 8.31 -2.00
CA THR A 70 -2.82 7.41 -1.15
C THR A 70 -1.81 6.58 -1.95
N VAL A 71 -2.10 6.20 -3.19
CA VAL A 71 -1.13 5.57 -4.10
C VAL A 71 0.07 6.50 -4.31
N LEU A 72 -0.17 7.75 -4.71
CA LEU A 72 0.90 8.73 -4.93
C LEU A 72 1.76 8.94 -3.68
N SER A 73 1.10 9.07 -2.52
CA SER A 73 1.78 9.24 -1.23
C SER A 73 2.64 8.01 -0.88
N THR A 74 2.15 6.81 -1.17
CA THR A 74 2.87 5.55 -0.93
C THR A 74 4.10 5.44 -1.85
N GLU A 75 3.98 5.81 -3.13
CA GLU A 75 5.10 5.82 -4.08
C GLU A 75 6.21 6.79 -3.64
N GLU A 76 5.85 7.99 -3.16
CA GLU A 76 6.81 8.94 -2.63
C GLU A 76 7.58 8.36 -1.43
N LEU A 77 6.89 7.64 -0.53
CA LEU A 77 7.52 6.95 0.58
C LEU A 77 8.43 5.80 0.13
N MET A 78 8.03 5.01 -0.86
CA MET A 78 8.88 3.95 -1.43
C MET A 78 10.15 4.52 -2.07
N LEU A 79 10.10 5.71 -2.67
CA LEU A 79 11.30 6.40 -3.17
C LEU A 79 12.22 6.85 -2.03
N LYS A 80 11.67 7.41 -0.95
CA LYS A 80 12.44 7.77 0.25
C LYS A 80 13.06 6.53 0.91
N GLU A 81 12.30 5.45 0.99
CA GLU A 81 12.72 4.15 1.49
C GLU A 81 13.92 3.61 0.71
N LYS A 82 13.84 3.63 -0.63
CA LYS A 82 14.95 3.21 -1.49
C LYS A 82 16.22 4.01 -1.22
N ASN A 83 16.12 5.33 -1.12
CA ASN A 83 17.28 6.18 -0.83
C ASN A 83 17.93 5.83 0.52
N PHE A 84 17.11 5.55 1.54
CA PHE A 84 17.58 5.12 2.86
C PHE A 84 18.31 3.77 2.80
N VAL A 85 17.71 2.79 2.11
CA VAL A 85 18.29 1.46 1.92
C VAL A 85 19.62 1.55 1.16
N ASP A 86 19.68 2.34 0.09
CA ASP A 86 20.88 2.55 -0.71
C ASP A 86 22.02 3.19 0.12
N GLU A 87 21.71 4.11 1.04
CA GLU A 87 22.70 4.72 1.93
C GLU A 87 23.27 3.70 2.92
N VAL A 88 22.40 2.91 3.57
CA VAL A 88 22.84 1.85 4.49
C VAL A 88 23.68 0.82 3.74
N GLN A 89 23.22 0.37 2.57
CA GLN A 89 23.93 -0.59 1.76
C GLN A 89 25.31 -0.07 1.35
N ARG A 90 25.41 1.20 0.90
CA ARG A 90 26.69 1.84 0.57
C ARG A 90 27.62 1.89 1.79
N ALA A 91 27.12 2.29 2.96
CA ALA A 91 27.92 2.33 4.18
C ALA A 91 28.47 0.93 4.54
N LEU A 92 27.63 -0.10 4.44
CA LEU A 92 28.04 -1.49 4.66
C LEU A 92 29.08 -1.97 3.65
N MET A 93 28.93 -1.65 2.35
CA MET A 93 29.93 -1.97 1.33
C MET A 93 31.29 -1.31 1.62
N LEU A 94 31.27 -0.08 2.14
CA LEU A 94 32.46 0.66 2.53
C LEU A 94 33.00 0.29 3.92
N LYS A 95 32.36 -0.67 4.63
CA LYS A 95 32.67 -1.05 6.02
C LYS A 95 32.63 0.13 6.99
N GLN A 96 31.75 1.10 6.72
CA GLN A 96 31.50 2.26 7.55
C GLN A 96 30.18 2.08 8.32
N LYS A 97 30.04 2.80 9.43
CA LYS A 97 28.76 2.89 10.14
C LYS A 97 27.80 3.78 9.32
N PRO A 98 26.55 3.36 9.06
CA PRO A 98 25.56 4.21 8.40
C PRO A 98 25.34 5.52 9.19
N LYS A 99 25.26 6.65 8.48
CA LYS A 99 25.08 7.98 9.06
C LYS A 99 23.72 8.55 8.70
N LEU A 100 22.69 7.89 9.23
CA LEU A 100 21.32 8.27 8.97
C LEU A 100 20.88 9.44 9.87
N ASP A 101 20.16 10.38 9.28
CA ASP A 101 19.54 11.49 10.00
C ASP A 101 18.34 10.96 10.81
N GLY A 102 18.49 10.92 12.14
CA GLY A 102 17.47 10.41 13.05
C GLY A 102 16.14 11.17 12.99
N LYS A 103 16.16 12.46 12.65
CA LYS A 103 14.93 13.25 12.50
C LYS A 103 14.17 12.84 11.24
N LYS A 104 14.87 12.74 10.10
CA LYS A 104 14.28 12.30 8.83
C LYS A 104 13.72 10.88 8.93
N LEU A 105 14.41 10.00 9.67
CA LEU A 105 13.95 8.64 9.90
C LEU A 105 12.67 8.59 10.75
N ALA A 106 12.58 9.43 11.79
CA ALA A 106 11.37 9.52 12.60
C ALA A 106 10.18 10.06 11.79
N GLU A 107 10.40 11.12 11.01
CA GLU A 107 9.38 11.68 10.10
C GLU A 107 8.92 10.63 9.06
N PHE A 108 9.85 9.89 8.46
CA PHE A 108 9.54 8.82 7.53
C PHE A 108 8.65 7.75 8.18
N LYS A 109 8.95 7.29 9.40
CA LYS A 109 8.14 6.30 10.11
C LYS A 109 6.71 6.77 10.34
N THR A 110 6.54 8.00 10.82
CA THR A 110 5.21 8.56 11.04
C THR A 110 4.40 8.62 9.73
N GLN A 111 5.05 8.97 8.62
CA GLN A 111 4.37 8.97 7.31
C GLN A 111 3.99 7.55 6.85
N VAL A 112 4.82 6.54 7.14
CA VAL A 112 4.50 5.14 6.86
C VAL A 112 3.27 4.69 7.67
N GLU A 113 3.27 4.95 8.99
CA GLU A 113 2.14 4.61 9.86
C GLU A 113 0.84 5.32 9.42
N GLU A 114 0.95 6.58 8.97
CA GLU A 114 -0.18 7.32 8.43
C GLU A 114 -0.73 6.67 7.16
N VAL A 115 0.14 6.31 6.22
CA VAL A 115 -0.27 5.62 4.98
C VAL A 115 -0.91 4.27 5.28
N GLU A 116 -0.36 3.47 6.20
CA GLU A 116 -0.98 2.21 6.63
C GLU A 116 -2.41 2.43 7.17
N GLY A 117 -2.58 3.46 8.01
CA GLY A 117 -3.90 3.86 8.52
C GLY A 117 -4.86 4.24 7.39
N GLN A 118 -4.39 4.99 6.40
CA GLN A 118 -5.18 5.36 5.22
C GLN A 118 -5.59 4.12 4.42
N VAL A 119 -4.65 3.19 4.14
CA VAL A 119 -4.93 1.94 3.42
C VAL A 119 -6.01 1.12 4.12
N LEU A 120 -5.92 0.99 5.45
CA LEU A 120 -6.91 0.27 6.25
C LEU A 120 -8.28 0.93 6.17
N ALA A 121 -8.34 2.26 6.29
CA ALA A 121 -9.59 3.02 6.19
C ALA A 121 -10.22 2.88 4.79
N LEU A 122 -9.43 2.98 3.73
CA LEU A 122 -9.88 2.80 2.34
C LEU A 122 -10.39 1.39 2.10
N THR A 123 -9.70 0.38 2.60
CA THR A 123 -10.13 -1.02 2.53
C THR A 123 -11.47 -1.22 3.26
N GLY A 124 -11.64 -0.58 4.42
CA GLY A 124 -12.90 -0.57 5.17
C GLY A 124 -14.04 0.06 4.37
N LYS A 125 -13.82 1.26 3.82
CA LYS A 125 -14.79 1.96 2.95
C LYS A 125 -15.16 1.12 1.72
N ALA A 126 -14.18 0.48 1.08
CA ALA A 126 -14.38 -0.38 -0.09
C ALA A 126 -15.25 -1.60 0.23
N LYS A 127 -15.03 -2.25 1.37
CA LYS A 127 -15.88 -3.35 1.84
C LYS A 127 -17.34 -2.91 2.02
N GLN A 128 -17.56 -1.74 2.61
CA GLN A 128 -18.92 -1.19 2.76
C GLN A 128 -19.57 -0.87 1.41
N LEU A 129 -18.79 -0.34 0.46
CA LEU A 129 -19.24 -0.07 -0.90
C LEU A 129 -19.65 -1.36 -1.63
N ILE A 130 -18.86 -2.43 -1.51
CA ILE A 130 -19.19 -3.74 -2.09
C ILE A 130 -20.53 -4.27 -1.56
N LEU A 131 -20.78 -4.14 -0.26
CA LEU A 131 -22.06 -4.54 0.34
C LEU A 131 -23.25 -3.73 -0.22
N GLN A 132 -23.06 -2.42 -0.41
CA GLN A 132 -24.09 -1.56 -1.00
C GLN A 132 -24.37 -1.92 -2.46
N ILE A 133 -23.32 -2.14 -3.26
CA ILE A 133 -23.43 -2.61 -4.64
C ILE A 133 -24.22 -3.92 -4.73
N ARG A 134 -23.91 -4.86 -3.83
CA ARG A 134 -24.61 -6.14 -3.76
C ARG A 134 -26.10 -5.95 -3.43
N GLY A 135 -26.42 -5.11 -2.45
CA GLY A 135 -27.81 -4.79 -2.10
C GLY A 135 -28.60 -4.22 -3.28
N GLU A 136 -28.04 -3.25 -3.99
CA GLU A 136 -28.70 -2.69 -5.19
C GLU A 136 -28.94 -3.73 -6.29
N PHE A 137 -28.03 -4.70 -6.44
CA PHE A 137 -28.20 -5.79 -7.40
C PHE A 137 -29.32 -6.75 -7.01
N GLU A 138 -29.36 -7.19 -5.75
CA GLU A 138 -30.40 -8.08 -5.21
C GLU A 138 -31.79 -7.44 -5.30
N ASP A 139 -31.91 -6.14 -4.97
CA ASP A 139 -33.16 -5.39 -5.05
C ASP A 139 -33.69 -5.30 -6.50
N ARG A 140 -32.80 -5.05 -7.47
CA ARG A 140 -33.18 -5.00 -8.90
C ARG A 140 -33.66 -6.36 -9.40
N GLN A 141 -32.98 -7.46 -9.06
CA GLN A 141 -33.43 -8.80 -9.44
C GLN A 141 -34.80 -9.15 -8.85
N SER A 142 -35.03 -8.80 -7.57
CA SER A 142 -36.33 -9.01 -6.93
C SER A 142 -37.45 -8.22 -7.62
N PHE A 143 -37.14 -7.01 -8.07
CA PHE A 143 -38.09 -6.16 -8.77
C PHE A 143 -38.45 -6.69 -10.17
N ASP A 144 -37.46 -7.19 -10.92
CA ASP A 144 -37.70 -7.80 -12.24
C ASP A 144 -38.48 -9.12 -12.14
N PHE A 145 -38.25 -9.93 -11.10
CA PHE A 145 -39.00 -11.18 -10.88
C PHE A 145 -40.48 -10.95 -10.53
N LYS A 146 -40.83 -9.82 -9.90
CA LYS A 146 -42.22 -9.46 -9.57
C LYS A 146 -43.03 -8.92 -10.75
N ARG A 147 -42.39 -8.64 -11.88
CA ARG A 147 -43.04 -8.12 -13.10
C ARG A 147 -43.45 -9.21 -14.09
N HIS A 148 -43.07 -10.46 -13.84
CA HIS A 148 -43.42 -11.65 -14.61
C HIS A 148 -44.38 -12.54 -13.83
#